data_AF-A0A529W8Q0-F1
#
_entry.id   AF-A0A529W8Q0-F1
#
_cell.length_a   1.000
_cell.length_b   1.000
_cell.length_c   1.000
_cell.angle_alpha   90.00
_cell.angle_beta   90.00
_cell.angle_gamma   90.00
#
_symmetry.space_group_name_H-M   'P 1'
#
loop_
_entity.id
_entity.type
_entity.pdbx_description
1 polymer ?
#
loop_
_entity_poly.entity_id
_entity_poly.type
_entity_poly.pdbx_seq_one_letter_code
_entity_poly.pdbx_strand_id
1 'polypeptide(L)'
;MRISIPISAFVAAIVGFGGTLALVIAAAKAVGATQIETASGVTAICLAMTIECLWLSWRTKMPVITAWSTPGLALIAASSGFTMPQAVGAFMVTGVLLVATGLFKPLTRLIARIPASVASGMLAGILVSFAVNAVKA
;
A
#
# COMPACT_ATOMS: atom_id res chain seq x y z
N MET A 1 -15.29 27.07 4.94
CA MET A 1 -14.57 25.79 5.18
C MET A 1 -13.60 26.02 6.33
N ARG A 2 -13.53 25.13 7.34
CA ARG A 2 -12.56 25.27 8.45
C ARG A 2 -11.13 25.15 7.89
N ILE A 3 -10.25 26.10 8.19
CA ILE A 3 -8.83 26.10 7.77
C ILE A 3 -8.09 24.81 8.16
N SER A 4 -8.54 24.12 9.22
CA SER A 4 -7.98 22.85 9.65
C SER A 4 -8.07 21.74 8.61
N ILE A 5 -9.02 21.80 7.66
CA ILE A 5 -9.24 20.76 6.63
C ILE A 5 -8.07 20.69 5.64
N PRO A 6 -7.72 21.76 4.90
CA PRO A 6 -6.58 21.73 3.98
C PRO A 6 -5.25 21.49 4.70
N ILE A 7 -5.07 22.01 5.91
CA ILE A 7 -3.85 21.79 6.70
C ILE A 7 -3.71 20.31 7.07
N SER A 8 -4.77 19.66 7.55
CA SER A 8 -4.71 18.24 7.92
C SER A 8 -4.45 17.35 6.71
N ALA A 9 -5.05 17.68 5.55
CA ALA A 9 -4.79 16.96 4.31
C ALA A 9 -3.34 17.12 3.83
N PHE A 10 -2.79 18.33 3.93
CA PHE A 10 -1.39 18.60 3.59
C PHE A 10 -0.40 17.86 4.50
N VAL A 11 -0.64 17.88 5.82
CA VAL A 11 0.16 17.13 6.79
C VAL A 11 0.06 15.63 6.53
N ALA A 12 -1.14 15.10 6.27
CA ALA A 12 -1.32 13.69 5.93
C ALA A 12 -0.55 13.29 4.66
N ALA A 13 -0.56 14.15 3.64
CA ALA A 13 0.20 13.92 2.41
C ALA A 13 1.71 13.91 2.67
N ILE A 14 2.25 14.90 3.39
CA ILE A 14 3.69 14.96 3.71
C ILE A 14 4.13 13.77 4.56
N VAL A 15 3.40 13.45 5.64
CA VAL A 15 3.76 12.35 6.54
C VAL A 15 3.64 11.01 5.83
N GLY A 16 2.59 10.84 5.02
CA GLY A 16 2.40 9.65 4.21
C GLY A 16 3.52 9.44 3.19
N PHE A 17 3.84 10.46 2.39
CA PHE A 17 4.89 10.35 1.38
C PHE A 17 6.30 10.28 1.96
N GLY A 18 6.60 11.11 2.96
CA GLY A 18 7.94 11.26 3.51
C GLY A 18 8.50 9.96 4.10
N GLY A 19 7.64 9.14 4.71
CA GLY A 19 8.06 7.88 5.32
C GLY A 19 8.08 6.69 4.36
N THR A 20 7.06 6.52 3.53
CA THR A 20 6.83 5.23 2.87
C THR A 20 7.18 5.22 1.38
N LEU A 21 7.49 6.36 0.75
CA LEU A 21 7.97 6.37 -0.64
C LEU A 21 9.29 5.60 -0.79
N ALA A 22 10.16 5.64 0.23
CA ALA A 22 11.39 4.86 0.25
C ALA A 22 11.12 3.34 0.11
N LEU A 23 10.02 2.84 0.71
CA LEU A 23 9.60 1.45 0.56
C LEU A 23 9.11 1.15 -0.86
N VAL A 24 8.41 2.09 -1.51
CA VAL A 24 7.99 1.94 -2.91
C VAL A 24 9.20 1.78 -3.81
N ILE A 25 10.22 2.62 -3.63
CA ILE A 25 11.46 2.56 -4.41
C ILE A 25 12.22 1.26 -4.12
N ALA A 26 12.30 0.82 -2.86
CA ALA A 26 12.94 -0.43 -2.48
C ALA A 26 12.23 -1.65 -3.12
N ALA A 27 10.89 -1.67 -3.09
CA ALA A 27 10.09 -2.70 -3.74
C ALA A 27 10.27 -2.70 -5.26
N ALA A 28 10.29 -1.52 -5.89
CA ALA A 28 10.54 -1.38 -7.32
C ALA A 28 11.92 -1.90 -7.73
N LYS A 29 12.96 -1.60 -6.93
CA LYS A 29 14.31 -2.15 -7.14
C LYS A 29 14.36 -3.67 -6.98
N ALA A 30 13.65 -4.22 -6.00
CA ALA A 30 13.62 -5.66 -5.75
C ALA A 30 13.05 -6.48 -6.93
N VAL A 31 12.15 -5.88 -7.72
CA VAL A 31 11.57 -6.50 -8.93
C VAL A 31 12.30 -6.10 -10.23
N GLY A 32 13.41 -5.35 -10.13
CA GLY A 32 14.21 -4.93 -11.27
C GLY A 32 13.59 -3.82 -12.11
N ALA A 33 12.70 -3.00 -11.54
CA ALA A 33 12.09 -1.89 -12.25
C ALA A 33 13.11 -0.81 -12.62
N THR A 34 13.00 -0.28 -13.84
CA THR A 34 13.77 0.88 -14.28
C THR A 34 13.31 2.15 -13.57
N GLN A 35 14.12 3.21 -13.65
CA GLN A 35 13.77 4.53 -13.09
C GLN A 35 12.47 5.08 -13.71
N ILE A 36 12.27 4.86 -15.02
CA ILE A 36 11.08 5.31 -15.75
C ILE A 36 9.85 4.55 -15.27
N GLU A 37 9.94 3.23 -15.12
CA GLU A 37 8.84 2.41 -14.60
C GLU A 37 8.50 2.76 -13.15
N THR A 38 9.50 3.03 -12.32
CA THR A 38 9.29 3.45 -10.93
C THR A 38 8.55 4.79 -10.86
N ALA A 39 8.99 5.78 -11.65
CA ALA A 39 8.34 7.09 -11.71
C ALA A 39 6.90 6.99 -12.25
N SER A 40 6.69 6.17 -13.28
CA SER A 40 5.37 5.88 -13.84
C SER A 40 4.47 5.20 -12.82
N GLY A 41 4.97 4.18 -12.11
CA GLY A 41 4.23 3.45 -11.09
C GLY A 41 3.82 4.34 -9.91
N VAL A 42 4.73 5.17 -9.40
CA VAL A 42 4.41 6.16 -8.34
C VAL A 42 3.32 7.12 -8.84
N THR A 43 3.44 7.65 -10.05
CA THR A 43 2.44 8.55 -10.64
C THR A 43 1.07 7.88 -10.76
N ALA A 44 1.03 6.64 -11.25
CA ALA A 44 -0.19 5.86 -11.37
C ALA A 44 -0.86 5.62 -10.02
N ILE A 45 -0.09 5.30 -8.97
CA ILE A 45 -0.61 5.13 -7.60
C ILE A 45 -1.20 6.45 -7.07
N CYS A 46 -0.51 7.58 -7.25
CA CYS A 46 -1.01 8.89 -6.83
C CYS A 46 -2.35 9.24 -7.50
N LEU A 47 -2.45 9.00 -8.81
CA LEU A 47 -3.67 9.24 -9.57
C LEU A 47 -4.80 8.29 -9.12
N ALA A 48 -4.50 7.01 -8.94
CA ALA A 48 -5.47 6.02 -8.46
C ALA A 48 -6.03 6.42 -7.09
N MET A 49 -5.17 6.78 -6.14
CA MET A 49 -5.60 7.25 -4.81
C MET A 49 -6.44 8.51 -4.87
N THR A 50 -6.07 9.46 -5.73
CA THR A 50 -6.84 10.70 -5.90
C THR A 50 -8.25 10.39 -6.38
N ILE A 51 -8.38 9.53 -7.40
CA ILE A 51 -9.67 9.09 -7.95
C ILE A 51 -10.47 8.32 -6.90
N GLU A 52 -9.85 7.37 -6.19
CA GLU A 52 -10.53 6.56 -5.16
C GLU A 52 -10.99 7.39 -3.97
N CYS A 53 -10.13 8.27 -3.43
CA CYS A 53 -10.50 9.17 -2.33
C CYS A 53 -11.65 10.09 -2.74
N LEU A 54 -11.58 10.70 -3.93
CA LEU A 54 -12.62 11.59 -4.44
C LEU A 54 -13.95 10.83 -4.60
N TRP A 55 -13.91 9.67 -5.27
CA TRP A 55 -15.07 8.85 -5.54
C TRP A 55 -15.73 8.34 -4.25
N LEU A 56 -14.95 7.78 -3.32
CA LEU A 56 -15.46 7.29 -2.04
C LEU A 56 -15.97 8.42 -1.17
N SER A 57 -15.27 9.56 -1.13
CA SER A 57 -15.73 10.70 -0.34
C SER A 57 -17.03 11.28 -0.87
N TRP A 58 -17.18 11.35 -2.20
CA TRP A 58 -18.41 11.81 -2.84
C TRP A 58 -19.57 10.83 -2.60
N ARG A 59 -19.33 9.52 -2.77
CA ARG A 59 -20.35 8.48 -2.61
C ARG A 59 -20.81 8.31 -1.17
N THR A 60 -19.87 8.36 -0.21
CA THR A 60 -20.17 8.17 1.23
C THR A 60 -20.57 9.46 1.93
N LYS A 61 -20.37 10.63 1.28
CA LYS A 61 -20.53 11.96 1.88
C LYS A 61 -19.70 12.15 3.16
N MET A 62 -18.59 11.44 3.29
CA MET A 62 -17.63 11.51 4.40
C MET A 62 -16.22 11.74 3.86
N PRO A 63 -15.30 12.37 4.61
CA PRO A 63 -13.90 12.49 4.17
C PRO A 63 -13.21 11.12 4.27
N VAL A 64 -13.10 10.42 3.14
CA VAL A 64 -12.46 9.10 3.04
C VAL A 64 -11.04 9.27 2.50
N ILE A 65 -10.06 8.69 3.19
CA ILE A 65 -8.66 8.65 2.77
C ILE A 65 -8.29 7.19 2.51
N THR A 66 -7.82 6.90 1.30
CA THR A 66 -7.26 5.59 0.92
C THR A 66 -5.74 5.65 0.98
N ALA A 67 -5.11 4.60 1.51
CA ALA A 67 -3.66 4.47 1.61
C ALA A 67 -3.19 3.17 0.95
N TRP A 68 -1.90 3.09 0.62
CA TRP A 68 -1.28 1.87 0.07
C TRP A 68 -0.93 0.90 1.20
N SER A 69 -0.68 -0.34 0.84
CA SER A 69 -0.21 -1.35 1.79
C SER A 69 1.28 -1.21 2.08
N THR A 70 1.63 -0.50 3.15
CA THR A 70 3.01 -0.43 3.67
C THR A 70 3.63 -1.81 3.93
N PRO A 71 2.97 -2.76 4.63
CA PRO A 71 3.55 -4.10 4.81
C PRO A 71 3.66 -4.87 3.49
N GLY A 72 2.79 -4.62 2.50
CA GLY A 72 2.89 -5.22 1.18
C GLY A 72 4.16 -4.76 0.42
N LEU A 73 4.47 -3.46 0.48
CA LEU A 73 5.70 -2.93 -0.11
C LEU A 73 6.95 -3.50 0.58
N ALA A 74 6.94 -3.58 1.92
CA ALA A 74 8.02 -4.16 2.69
C ALA A 74 8.27 -5.64 2.32
N LEU A 75 7.21 -6.42 2.15
CA LEU A 75 7.29 -7.82 1.72
C LEU A 75 7.93 -7.95 0.34
N ILE A 76 7.51 -7.11 -0.62
CA ILE A 76 8.06 -7.14 -1.98
C ILE A 76 9.53 -6.70 -1.97
N ALA A 77 9.86 -5.65 -1.21
CA ALA A 77 11.25 -5.19 -1.05
C ALA A 77 12.16 -6.27 -0.43
N ALA A 78 11.60 -7.16 0.39
CA ALA A 78 12.33 -8.30 0.96
C ALA A 78 12.32 -9.56 0.07
N SER A 79 11.60 -9.54 -1.05
CA SER A 79 11.53 -10.65 -2.01
C SER A 79 12.66 -10.56 -3.05
N SER A 80 12.99 -11.67 -3.71
CA SER A 80 14.02 -11.72 -4.76
C SER A 80 13.66 -12.75 -5.83
N GLY A 81 14.27 -12.62 -7.02
CA GLY A 81 14.11 -13.58 -8.11
C GLY A 81 12.88 -13.37 -9.00
N PHE A 82 12.21 -12.22 -8.90
CA PHE A 82 11.05 -11.88 -9.73
C PHE A 82 11.38 -10.73 -10.68
N THR A 83 10.79 -10.77 -11.88
CA THR A 83 10.90 -9.71 -12.88
C THR A 83 9.72 -8.74 -12.80
N MET A 84 9.90 -7.52 -13.30
CA MET A 84 8.85 -6.49 -13.31
C MET A 84 7.53 -6.96 -13.95
N PRO A 85 7.50 -7.68 -15.10
CA PRO A 85 6.26 -8.21 -15.65
C PRO A 85 5.56 -9.24 -14.73
N GLN A 86 6.32 -10.09 -14.04
CA GLN A 86 5.77 -11.05 -13.08
C GLN A 86 5.18 -10.31 -11.87
N ALA A 87 5.86 -9.28 -11.38
CA ALA A 87 5.36 -8.44 -10.29
C ALA A 87 4.05 -7.76 -10.68
N VAL A 88 3.97 -7.16 -11.87
CA VAL A 88 2.75 -6.52 -12.40
C VAL A 88 1.60 -7.54 -12.50
N GLY A 89 1.85 -8.73 -13.04
CA GLY A 89 0.86 -9.81 -13.08
C GLY A 89 0.38 -10.22 -11.69
N ALA A 90 1.30 -10.40 -10.74
CA ALA A 90 0.96 -10.71 -9.36
C ALA A 90 0.14 -9.60 -8.68
N PHE A 91 0.46 -8.33 -8.93
CA PHE A 91 -0.30 -7.19 -8.42
C PHE A 91 -1.73 -7.16 -8.96
N MET A 92 -1.92 -7.38 -10.27
CA MET A 92 -3.26 -7.43 -10.88
C MET A 92 -4.10 -8.57 -10.31
N VAL A 93 -3.52 -9.77 -10.22
CA VAL A 93 -4.20 -10.94 -9.64
C VAL A 93 -4.54 -10.68 -8.17
N THR A 94 -3.60 -10.15 -7.39
CA THR A 94 -3.82 -9.81 -5.98
C THR A 94 -4.92 -8.77 -5.82
N GLY A 95 -4.95 -7.74 -6.67
CA GLY A 95 -6.00 -6.72 -6.68
C GLY A 95 -7.39 -7.32 -6.92
N VAL A 96 -7.52 -8.20 -7.91
CA VAL A 96 -8.78 -8.91 -8.19
C VAL A 96 -9.19 -9.77 -6.98
N LEU A 97 -8.26 -10.51 -6.38
CA LEU A 97 -8.52 -11.32 -5.20
C LEU A 97 -8.93 -10.50 -3.98
N LEU A 98 -8.33 -9.31 -3.78
CA LEU A 98 -8.70 -8.40 -2.70
C LEU A 98 -10.12 -7.87 -2.90
N VAL A 99 -10.48 -7.46 -4.12
CA VAL A 99 -11.85 -7.01 -4.44
C VAL A 99 -12.84 -8.15 -4.25
N ALA A 100 -12.53 -9.35 -4.73
CA ALA A 100 -13.37 -10.53 -4.54
C ALA A 100 -13.57 -10.85 -3.04
N THR A 101 -12.51 -10.76 -2.24
CA THR A 101 -12.53 -10.96 -0.79
C THR A 101 -13.39 -9.91 -0.08
N GLY A 102 -13.32 -8.64 -0.52
CA GLY A 102 -14.15 -7.56 0.03
C GLY A 102 -15.64 -7.69 -0.32
N LEU A 103 -15.96 -8.26 -1.48
CA LEU A 103 -17.34 -8.54 -1.90
C LEU A 103 -17.91 -9.80 -1.22
N PHE A 104 -17.05 -10.74 -0.82
CA PHE A 104 -17.44 -12.00 -0.19
C PHE A 104 -17.62 -11.87 1.34
N LYS A 105 -18.81 -11.38 1.74
CA LYS A 105 -19.22 -11.12 3.14
C LYS A 105 -18.85 -12.19 4.18
N PRO A 106 -19.00 -13.52 3.96
CA PRO A 106 -18.65 -14.51 4.98
C PRO A 106 -17.14 -14.55 5.27
N LEU A 107 -16.29 -14.35 4.26
CA LEU A 107 -14.84 -14.30 4.45
C LEU A 107 -14.44 -13.01 5.17
N THR A 108 -15.05 -11.87 4.84
CA THR A 108 -14.84 -10.63 5.58
C THR A 108 -15.18 -10.78 7.08
N ARG A 109 -16.28 -11.49 7.40
CA ARG A 109 -16.66 -11.79 8.79
C ARG A 109 -15.65 -12.71 9.48
N LEU A 110 -15.03 -13.65 8.76
CA LEU A 110 -14.01 -14.53 9.30
C LEU A 110 -12.70 -13.77 9.57
N ILE A 111 -12.28 -12.92 8.64
CA ILE A 111 -11.11 -12.03 8.80
C ILE A 111 -11.31 -11.12 10.01
N ALA A 112 -12.52 -10.59 10.21
CA ALA A 112 -12.84 -9.77 11.37
C ALA A 112 -12.77 -10.50 12.73
N ARG A 113 -12.66 -11.85 12.74
CA ARG A 113 -12.45 -12.64 13.96
C ARG A 113 -10.97 -12.86 14.30
N ILE A 114 -10.04 -12.46 13.43
CA ILE A 114 -8.61 -12.59 13.71
C ILE A 114 -8.26 -11.69 14.91
N PRO A 115 -7.70 -12.23 16.01
CA PRO A 115 -7.32 -11.43 17.16
C PRO A 115 -6.28 -10.36 16.77
N ALA A 116 -6.42 -9.16 17.33
CA ALA A 116 -5.52 -8.04 17.04
C ALA A 116 -4.04 -8.38 17.32
N SER A 117 -3.77 -9.20 18.34
CA SER A 117 -2.41 -9.69 18.65
C SER A 117 -1.81 -10.51 17.51
N VAL A 118 -2.60 -11.35 16.85
CA VAL A 118 -2.17 -12.17 15.71
C VAL A 118 -1.90 -11.29 14.50
N ALA A 119 -2.82 -10.37 14.19
CA ALA A 119 -2.66 -9.42 13.08
C ALA A 119 -1.40 -8.54 13.26
N SER A 120 -1.17 -8.02 14.46
CA SER A 120 0.04 -7.27 14.80
C SER A 120 1.30 -8.13 14.70
N GLY A 121 1.25 -9.40 15.13
CA GLY A 121 2.35 -10.34 14.99
C GLY A 121 2.71 -10.63 13.52
N MET A 122 1.71 -10.78 12.65
CA MET A 122 1.92 -10.94 11.20
C MET A 122 2.62 -9.72 10.59
N LEU A 123 2.16 -8.51 10.95
CA LEU A 123 2.75 -7.26 10.47
C LEU A 123 4.19 -7.08 11.01
N ALA A 124 4.43 -7.40 12.28
CA ALA A 124 5.75 -7.36 12.88
C ALA A 124 6.74 -8.29 12.16
N GLY A 125 6.33 -9.52 11.84
CA GLY A 125 7.18 -10.46 11.10
C GLY A 125 7.68 -9.89 9.78
N ILE A 126 6.79 -9.26 9.00
CA ILE A 126 7.14 -8.66 7.70
C ILE A 126 8.05 -7.43 7.88
N LEU A 127 7.71 -6.54 8.82
CA LEU A 127 8.46 -5.30 9.02
C LEU A 127 9.84 -5.52 9.65
N VAL A 128 9.98 -6.47 10.57
CA VAL A 128 11.26 -6.79 11.21
C VAL A 128 12.25 -7.33 10.17
N SER A 129 11.82 -8.22 9.28
CA SER A 129 12.68 -8.71 8.20
C SER A 129 13.16 -7.58 7.29
N PHE A 130 12.26 -6.68 6.92
CA PHE A 130 12.62 -5.48 6.14
C PHE A 130 13.64 -4.60 6.89
N ALA A 131 13.37 -4.27 8.16
CA ALA A 131 14.24 -3.39 8.96
C ALA A 131 15.64 -3.98 9.18
N VAL A 132 15.72 -5.28 9.48
CA VAL A 132 17.01 -5.97 9.65
C VAL A 132 17.80 -6.00 8.35
N ASN A 133 17.15 -6.22 7.21
CA ASN A 133 17.81 -6.19 5.90
C ASN A 133 18.26 -4.77 5.52
N ALA A 134 17.49 -3.74 5.86
CA ALA A 134 17.84 -2.35 5.60
C ALA A 134 19.10 -1.89 6.36
N VAL A 135 19.39 -2.46 7.53
CA VAL A 135 20.61 -2.16 8.32
C VAL A 135 21.84 -2.93 7.82
N LYS A 136 21.64 -4.08 7.16
CA LYS A 136 22.74 -4.91 6.63
C LYS A 136 23.23 -4.48 5.25
N ALA A 137 22.39 -3.76 4.49
CA ALA A 137 22.69 -3.24 3.16
C ALA A 137 23.50 -1.94 3.23
#